data_AF-A0A1H7BCD6-F1
#
_entry.id   AF-A0A1H7BCD6-F1
#
_cell.length_a   1.000
_cell.length_b   1.000
_cell.length_c   1.000
_cell.angle_alpha   90.00
_cell.angle_beta   90.00
_cell.angle_gamma   90.00
#
_symmetry.space_group_name_H-M   'P 1'
#
loop_
_entity.id
_entity.type
_entity.pdbx_description
1 polymer ?
#
loop_
_entity_poly.entity_id
_entity_poly.type
_entity_poly.pdbx_seq_one_letter_code
_entity_poly.pdbx_strand_id
1 'polypeptide(L)'
;MDENDAAHAEPDPKSALRDLLPEAGYRAGRLQGLTAVFNGLGIGLFLGLLMGLSVSPVVSGVIGTITSLLAVLIGLNEKFLDPVKSLRIGSFGLFSAVGILLGLYIRSNDPFAPSLSDKMQEYLEIGYSPEEAKVLVTNFIRADSSLAIRQANVLYSDEISITACDLLVYADPSTPASEVFNTFETAGGLWAKVATSFRNGLSEGDSKTALLLLRDGLCAGNGQGAQTLGIPKGIQTEQELPALEQQLRGLDAPWPDIVRLMEENFPAATRQQIYSRLVDELRND
;
A
#
# COMPACT_ATOMS: atom_id res chain seq x y z
N MET A 1 26.33 -88.51 19.32
CA MET A 1 26.45 -87.65 18.13
C MET A 1 26.03 -86.29 18.61
N ASP A 2 26.99 -85.61 19.22
CA ASP A 2 26.81 -84.31 19.86
C ASP A 2 27.55 -83.31 18.99
N GLU A 3 26.79 -82.48 18.28
CA GLU A 3 27.30 -81.44 17.40
C GLU A 3 27.32 -80.13 18.20
N ASN A 4 28.54 -79.66 18.44
CA ASN A 4 28.86 -78.55 19.33
C ASN A 4 29.32 -77.37 18.45
N ASP A 5 28.37 -76.54 18.03
CA ASP A 5 28.65 -75.33 17.23
C ASP A 5 28.90 -74.13 18.15
N ALA A 6 30.18 -73.92 18.48
CA ALA A 6 30.67 -72.70 19.11
C ALA A 6 30.98 -71.66 18.03
N ALA A 7 30.03 -70.75 17.79
CA ALA A 7 30.26 -69.56 16.95
C ALA A 7 31.09 -68.53 17.73
N HIS A 8 32.35 -68.35 17.32
CA HIS A 8 33.21 -67.25 17.76
C HIS A 8 32.73 -65.92 17.16
N ALA A 9 32.28 -65.00 18.01
CA ALA A 9 32.05 -63.60 17.65
C ALA A 9 33.35 -62.80 17.83
N GLU A 10 33.87 -62.22 16.75
CA GLU A 10 34.97 -61.25 16.81
C GLU A 10 34.47 -59.92 17.41
N PRO A 11 35.19 -59.33 18.39
CA PRO A 11 34.83 -58.03 18.93
C PRO A 11 35.22 -56.91 17.96
N ASP A 12 34.24 -56.09 17.57
CA ASP A 12 34.40 -54.92 16.71
C ASP A 12 35.31 -53.85 17.38
N PRO A 13 36.50 -53.56 16.84
CA PRO A 13 37.50 -52.66 17.45
C PRO A 13 37.07 -51.19 17.47
N LYS A 14 35.94 -50.82 16.87
CA LYS A 14 35.44 -49.44 16.83
C LYS A 14 34.74 -48.98 18.12
N SER A 15 34.46 -49.90 19.04
CA SER A 15 33.78 -49.59 20.31
C SER A 15 34.72 -48.93 21.34
N ALA A 16 35.97 -49.40 21.43
CA ALA A 16 36.93 -48.94 22.44
C ALA A 16 37.40 -47.49 22.26
N LEU A 17 37.32 -46.94 21.04
CA LEU A 17 37.76 -45.56 20.76
C LEU A 17 36.67 -44.51 21.07
N ARG A 18 35.40 -44.93 21.14
CA ARG A 18 34.27 -44.05 21.52
C ARG A 18 34.25 -43.77 23.02
N ASP A 19 34.72 -44.70 23.84
CA ASP A 19 34.77 -44.54 25.31
C ASP A 19 35.95 -43.68 25.80
N LEU A 20 36.88 -43.32 24.91
CA LEU A 20 38.08 -42.54 25.25
C LEU A 20 37.99 -41.04 24.89
N LEU A 21 36.91 -40.60 24.25
CA LEU A 21 36.69 -39.18 24.01
C LEU A 21 35.90 -38.60 25.19
N PRO A 22 36.51 -37.75 26.05
CA PRO A 22 35.82 -37.18 27.20
C PRO A 22 34.59 -36.40 26.72
N GLU A 23 33.44 -36.68 27.31
CA GLU A 23 32.18 -36.00 27.01
C GLU A 23 32.32 -34.49 27.21
N ALA A 24 32.55 -33.77 26.12
CA ALA A 24 32.41 -32.31 26.05
C ALA A 24 30.94 -31.86 26.09
N GLY A 25 30.05 -32.66 26.72
CA GLY A 25 28.61 -32.67 26.51
C GLY A 25 27.84 -31.46 27.07
N TYR A 26 28.40 -30.71 28.02
CA TYR A 26 27.62 -29.67 28.72
C TYR A 26 27.95 -28.22 28.31
N ARG A 27 29.19 -27.91 27.94
CA ARG A 27 29.57 -26.57 27.43
C ARG A 27 29.29 -26.39 25.94
N ALA A 28 29.37 -27.46 25.15
CA ALA A 28 29.08 -27.43 23.72
C ALA A 28 27.61 -27.07 23.43
N GLY A 29 26.66 -27.58 24.22
CA GLY A 29 25.23 -27.30 24.04
C GLY A 29 24.84 -25.83 24.27
N ARG A 30 25.48 -25.14 25.24
CA ARG A 30 25.22 -23.71 25.49
C ARG A 30 25.75 -22.81 24.38
N LEU A 31 26.94 -23.11 23.84
CA LEU A 31 27.51 -22.38 22.69
C LEU A 31 26.71 -22.64 21.40
N GLN A 32 26.22 -23.87 21.20
CA GLN A 32 25.32 -24.18 20.09
C GLN A 32 23.98 -23.45 20.21
N GLY A 33 23.40 -23.36 21.41
CA GLY A 33 22.18 -22.59 21.64
C GLY A 33 22.37 -21.10 21.32
N LEU A 34 23.46 -20.49 21.81
CA LEU A 34 23.77 -19.09 21.52
C LEU A 34 23.98 -18.84 20.03
N THR A 35 24.76 -19.67 19.35
CA THR A 35 24.99 -19.52 17.89
C THR A 35 23.69 -19.69 17.10
N ALA A 36 22.78 -20.56 17.53
CA ALA A 36 21.46 -20.69 16.93
C ALA A 36 20.59 -19.43 17.10
N VAL A 37 20.63 -18.80 18.28
CA VAL A 37 19.92 -17.53 18.53
C VAL A 37 20.48 -16.39 17.68
N PHE A 38 21.80 -16.23 17.61
CA PHE A 38 22.42 -15.16 16.81
C PHE A 38 22.16 -15.34 15.30
N ASN A 39 22.14 -16.59 14.82
CA ASN A 39 21.78 -16.86 13.42
C ASN A 39 20.31 -16.50 13.12
N GLY A 40 19.38 -16.86 14.02
CA GLY A 40 17.98 -16.48 13.86
C GLY A 40 17.79 -14.95 13.95
N LEU A 41 18.46 -14.30 14.90
CA LEU A 41 18.45 -12.86 15.10
C LEU A 41 18.89 -12.10 13.86
N GLY A 42 20.06 -12.42 13.30
CA GLY A 42 20.61 -11.67 12.18
C GLY A 42 19.73 -11.75 10.93
N ILE A 43 19.28 -12.96 10.58
CA ILE A 43 18.43 -13.19 9.40
C ILE A 43 17.04 -12.59 9.62
N GLY A 44 16.45 -12.79 10.81
CA GLY A 44 15.14 -12.28 11.16
C GLY A 44 15.10 -10.76 11.11
N LEU A 45 16.02 -10.09 11.82
CA LEU A 45 16.07 -8.63 11.88
C LEU A 45 16.34 -8.02 10.49
N PHE A 46 17.24 -8.61 9.70
CA PHE A 46 17.52 -8.15 8.33
C PHE A 46 16.27 -8.25 7.44
N LEU A 47 15.62 -9.41 7.42
CA LEU A 47 14.46 -9.67 6.56
C LEU A 47 13.24 -8.84 6.99
N GLY A 48 13.02 -8.71 8.31
CA GLY A 48 11.97 -7.86 8.87
C GLY A 48 12.19 -6.38 8.57
N LEU A 49 13.44 -5.89 8.67
CA LEU A 49 13.77 -4.51 8.35
C LEU A 49 13.60 -4.21 6.84
N LEU A 50 13.98 -5.15 5.96
CA LEU A 50 13.70 -5.05 4.53
C LEU A 50 12.20 -4.98 4.24
N MET A 51 11.39 -5.81 4.91
CA MET A 51 9.93 -5.73 4.79
C MET A 51 9.40 -4.37 5.25
N GLY A 52 9.79 -3.89 6.45
CA GLY A 52 9.31 -2.63 7.01
C GLY A 52 9.69 -1.40 6.18
N LEU A 53 10.88 -1.41 5.56
CA LEU A 53 11.34 -0.34 4.67
C LEU A 53 10.77 -0.43 3.25
N SER A 54 10.29 -1.59 2.80
CA SER A 54 9.81 -1.75 1.43
C SER A 54 8.54 -0.94 1.16
N VAL A 55 8.66 0.07 0.29
CA VAL A 55 7.55 0.96 -0.13
C VAL A 55 6.82 0.43 -1.36
N SER A 56 7.44 -0.51 -2.08
CA SER A 56 6.94 -1.00 -3.38
C SER A 56 6.18 -2.33 -3.26
N PRO A 57 4.96 -2.42 -3.82
CA PRO A 57 4.19 -3.67 -3.92
C PRO A 57 4.98 -4.84 -4.54
N VAL A 58 5.92 -4.54 -5.43
CA VAL A 58 6.76 -5.54 -6.11
C VAL A 58 7.70 -6.25 -5.14
N VAL A 59 8.24 -5.52 -4.16
CA VAL A 59 9.16 -6.08 -3.16
C VAL A 59 8.39 -6.98 -2.17
N SER A 60 7.16 -6.61 -1.82
CA SER A 60 6.29 -7.46 -0.99
C SER A 60 5.97 -8.80 -1.66
N GLY A 61 5.77 -8.81 -2.98
CA GLY A 61 5.53 -10.04 -3.74
C GLY A 61 6.73 -10.99 -3.70
N VAL A 62 7.94 -10.46 -3.94
CA VAL A 62 9.18 -11.25 -3.89
C VAL A 62 9.47 -11.76 -2.49
N ILE A 63 9.22 -10.95 -1.46
CA ILE A 63 9.44 -11.39 -0.08
C ILE A 63 8.41 -12.46 0.32
N GLY A 64 7.15 -12.33 -0.12
CA GLY A 64 6.12 -13.34 0.12
C GLY A 64 6.47 -14.71 -0.46
N THR A 65 7.02 -14.74 -1.68
CA THR A 65 7.45 -16.00 -2.33
C THR A 65 8.66 -16.62 -1.61
N ILE A 66 9.65 -15.82 -1.21
CA ILE A 66 10.81 -16.28 -0.43
C ILE A 66 10.37 -16.81 0.94
N THR A 67 9.43 -16.14 1.62
CA THR A 67 8.92 -16.55 2.93
C THR A 67 8.12 -17.86 2.83
N SER A 68 7.32 -18.03 1.78
CA SER A 68 6.60 -19.28 1.49
C SER A 68 7.58 -20.44 1.26
N LEU A 69 8.62 -20.22 0.46
CA LEU A 69 9.67 -21.20 0.21
C LEU A 69 10.41 -21.60 1.51
N LEU A 70 10.76 -20.62 2.34
CA LEU A 70 11.41 -20.85 3.65
C LEU A 70 10.49 -21.61 4.61
N ALA A 71 9.21 -21.29 4.67
CA ALA A 71 8.24 -22.00 5.51
C ALA A 71 8.13 -23.47 5.11
N VAL A 72 8.12 -23.76 3.81
CA VAL A 72 8.12 -25.14 3.28
C VAL A 72 9.42 -25.88 3.63
N LEU A 73 10.58 -25.22 3.49
CA LEU A 73 11.88 -25.80 3.83
C LEU A 73 12.07 -26.03 5.34
N ILE A 74 11.42 -25.22 6.18
CA ILE A 74 11.45 -25.33 7.64
C ILE A 74 10.42 -26.36 8.15
N GLY A 75 9.25 -26.45 7.51
CA GLY A 75 8.10 -27.25 7.97
C GLY A 75 8.11 -28.74 7.62
N LEU A 76 8.94 -29.19 6.67
CA LEU A 76 8.84 -30.57 6.13
C LEU A 76 9.62 -31.66 6.90
N ASN A 77 10.14 -31.42 8.10
CA ASN A 77 10.91 -32.45 8.82
C ASN A 77 10.63 -32.51 10.33
N GLU A 78 9.40 -32.88 10.68
CA GLU A 78 8.91 -32.98 12.07
C GLU A 78 9.64 -34.05 12.92
N LYS A 79 10.34 -35.00 12.30
CA LYS A 79 11.04 -36.08 13.02
C LYS A 79 12.33 -35.65 13.73
N PHE A 80 12.81 -34.42 13.53
CA PHE A 80 14.07 -33.94 14.13
C PHE A 80 14.01 -32.48 14.61
N LEU A 81 12.99 -32.12 15.38
CA LEU A 81 12.94 -30.86 16.14
C LEU A 81 13.90 -30.90 17.33
N ASP A 82 15.19 -30.84 17.00
CA ASP A 82 16.25 -30.59 17.96
C ASP A 82 16.00 -29.24 18.66
N PRO A 83 16.14 -29.11 19.99
CA PRO A 83 15.91 -27.85 20.70
C PRO A 83 16.66 -26.66 20.10
N VAL A 84 17.84 -26.90 19.53
CA VAL A 84 18.67 -25.89 18.85
C VAL A 84 18.01 -25.35 17.57
N LYS A 85 17.30 -26.20 16.80
CA LYS A 85 16.58 -25.78 15.59
C LYS A 85 15.34 -24.98 15.95
N SER A 86 14.59 -25.44 16.96
CA SER A 86 13.42 -24.72 17.47
C SER A 86 13.80 -23.32 17.95
N LEU A 87 14.91 -23.20 18.69
CA LEU A 87 15.43 -21.93 19.18
C LEU A 87 15.84 -20.98 18.03
N ARG A 88 16.41 -21.51 16.95
CA ARG A 88 16.74 -20.72 15.75
C ARG A 88 15.49 -20.18 15.04
N ILE A 89 14.46 -21.01 14.88
CA ILE A 89 13.20 -20.62 14.23
C ILE A 89 12.47 -19.59 15.09
N GLY A 90 12.41 -19.81 16.41
CA GLY A 90 11.77 -18.88 17.35
C GLY A 90 12.47 -17.52 17.39
N SER A 91 13.81 -17.50 17.43
CA SER A 91 14.57 -16.25 17.36
C SER A 91 14.40 -15.54 16.02
N PHE A 92 14.40 -16.26 14.89
CA PHE A 92 14.09 -15.69 13.58
C PHE A 92 12.73 -14.97 13.56
N GLY A 93 11.66 -15.61 14.03
CA GLY A 93 10.33 -15.01 14.05
C GLY A 93 10.23 -13.77 14.94
N LEU A 94 10.76 -13.84 16.17
CA LEU A 94 10.75 -12.72 17.11
C LEU A 94 11.52 -11.51 16.55
N PHE A 95 12.73 -11.73 16.04
CA PHE A 95 13.55 -10.64 15.51
C PHE A 95 13.06 -10.12 14.16
N SER A 96 12.34 -10.93 13.38
CA SER A 96 11.63 -10.45 12.20
C SER A 96 10.53 -9.45 12.57
N ALA A 97 9.71 -9.75 13.57
CA ALA A 97 8.69 -8.82 14.06
C ALA A 97 9.31 -7.51 14.57
N VAL A 98 10.40 -7.58 15.35
CA VAL A 98 11.15 -6.39 15.78
C VAL A 98 11.72 -5.61 14.59
N GLY A 99 12.27 -6.31 13.59
CA GLY A 99 12.80 -5.71 12.37
C GLY A 99 11.73 -4.96 11.57
N ILE A 100 10.51 -5.53 11.45
CA ILE A 100 9.37 -4.87 10.79
C ILE A 100 9.00 -3.58 11.52
N LEU A 101 8.83 -3.64 12.84
CA LEU A 101 8.50 -2.46 13.65
C LEU A 101 9.58 -1.38 13.54
N LEU A 102 10.85 -1.78 13.56
CA LEU A 102 11.98 -0.87 13.40
C LEU A 102 12.03 -0.26 11.99
N GLY A 103 11.80 -1.06 10.95
CA GLY A 103 11.74 -0.60 9.57
C GLY A 103 10.60 0.38 9.35
N LEU A 104 9.41 0.09 9.88
CA LEU A 104 8.27 0.99 9.86
C LEU A 104 8.56 2.28 10.65
N TYR A 105 9.23 2.19 11.80
CA TYR A 105 9.62 3.35 12.59
C TYR A 105 10.61 4.25 11.83
N ILE A 106 11.67 3.68 11.25
CA ILE A 106 12.64 4.43 10.44
C ILE A 106 11.93 5.09 9.26
N ARG A 107 11.07 4.34 8.57
CA ARG A 107 10.31 4.87 7.44
C ARG A 107 9.34 5.98 7.84
N SER A 108 8.72 5.90 9.01
CA SER A 108 7.68 6.86 9.41
C SER A 108 8.26 8.14 10.02
N ASN A 109 9.49 8.09 10.51
CA ASN A 109 10.14 9.22 11.18
C ASN A 109 11.26 9.84 10.32
N ASP A 110 11.53 9.28 9.14
CA ASP A 110 12.58 9.70 8.22
C ASP A 110 13.85 10.21 8.93
N PRO A 111 14.48 9.43 9.83
CA PRO A 111 15.58 9.90 10.66
C PRO A 111 16.84 10.25 9.85
N PHE A 112 16.86 9.87 8.56
CA PHE A 112 17.93 10.16 7.61
C PHE A 112 17.54 11.24 6.58
N ALA A 113 16.33 11.80 6.66
CA ALA A 113 15.99 12.93 5.80
C ALA A 113 16.82 14.16 6.22
N PRO A 114 17.38 14.90 5.24
CA PRO A 114 18.08 16.15 5.52
C PRO A 114 17.12 17.13 6.20
N SER A 115 17.62 17.89 7.16
CA SER A 115 16.81 18.87 7.87
C SER A 115 16.35 19.97 6.91
N LEU A 116 15.26 20.67 7.26
CA LEU A 116 14.78 21.80 6.47
C LEU A 116 15.85 22.89 6.29
N SER A 117 16.73 23.07 7.28
CA SER A 117 17.87 23.97 7.16
C SER A 117 18.88 23.50 6.12
N ASP A 118 19.15 22.19 6.02
CA ASP A 118 20.10 21.66 5.04
C ASP A 118 19.59 21.87 3.61
N LYS A 119 18.29 21.59 3.37
CA LYS A 119 17.66 21.86 2.07
C LYS A 119 17.63 23.35 1.73
N MET A 120 17.35 24.21 2.71
CA MET A 120 17.36 25.66 2.49
C MET A 120 18.75 26.16 2.12
N GLN A 121 19.78 25.64 2.79
CA GLN A 121 21.17 25.99 2.50
C GLN A 121 21.61 25.49 1.12
N GLU A 122 21.19 24.29 0.71
CA GLU A 122 21.42 23.77 -0.64
C GLU A 122 20.85 24.70 -1.73
N TYR A 123 19.62 25.20 -1.56
CA TYR A 123 19.04 26.16 -2.52
C TYR A 123 19.77 27.50 -2.55
N LEU A 124 20.22 27.98 -1.40
CA LEU A 124 21.02 29.22 -1.32
C LEU A 124 22.38 29.05 -2.02
N GLU A 125 23.02 27.88 -1.88
CA GLU A 125 24.30 27.57 -2.53
C GLU A 125 24.17 27.48 -4.07
N ILE A 126 23.01 27.06 -4.57
CA ILE A 126 22.69 27.03 -6.01
C ILE A 126 22.41 28.45 -6.56
N GLY A 127 22.27 29.45 -5.69
CA GLY A 127 22.12 30.86 -6.05
C GLY A 127 20.67 31.37 -6.06
N TYR A 128 19.73 30.64 -5.46
CA TYR A 128 18.38 31.16 -5.24
C TYR A 128 18.40 32.27 -4.19
N SER A 129 17.49 33.23 -4.33
CA SER A 129 17.27 34.22 -3.28
C SER A 129 16.68 33.57 -2.02
N PRO A 130 16.94 34.10 -0.81
CA PRO A 130 16.37 33.58 0.43
C PRO A 130 14.85 33.46 0.43
N GLU A 131 14.17 34.36 -0.29
CA GLU A 131 12.72 34.40 -0.41
C GLU A 131 12.20 33.28 -1.31
N GLU A 132 12.83 33.05 -2.45
CA GLU A 132 12.47 31.96 -3.39
C GLU A 132 12.76 30.58 -2.80
N ALA A 133 13.91 30.42 -2.15
CA ALA A 133 14.28 29.17 -1.48
C ALA A 133 13.26 28.80 -0.39
N LYS A 134 12.80 29.79 0.38
CA LYS A 134 11.75 29.58 1.39
C LYS A 134 10.44 29.13 0.76
N VAL A 135 10.01 29.76 -0.35
CA VAL A 135 8.78 29.35 -1.05
C VAL A 135 8.90 27.92 -1.59
N LEU A 136 10.03 27.55 -2.19
CA LEU A 136 10.27 26.20 -2.72
C LEU A 136 10.23 25.13 -1.62
N VAL A 137 10.89 25.37 -0.49
CA VAL A 137 10.88 24.44 0.65
C VAL A 137 9.47 24.32 1.25
N THR A 138 8.74 25.43 1.39
CA THR A 138 7.38 25.41 1.96
C THR A 138 6.34 24.76 1.04
N ASN A 139 6.48 24.90 -0.28
CA ASN A 139 5.61 24.21 -1.24
C ASN A 139 5.88 22.70 -1.30
N PHE A 140 7.13 22.26 -1.09
CA PHE A 140 7.45 20.83 -1.01
C PHE A 140 6.76 20.15 0.19
N ILE A 141 6.72 20.83 1.35
CA ILE A 141 6.00 20.34 2.54
C ILE A 141 4.51 20.17 2.25
N ARG A 142 3.90 21.08 1.49
CA ARG A 142 2.48 20.99 1.10
C ARG A 142 2.22 19.79 0.18
N ALA A 143 3.08 19.57 -0.82
CA ALA A 143 2.95 18.45 -1.76
C ALA A 143 3.12 17.07 -1.09
N ASP A 144 4.06 16.93 -0.15
CA ASP A 144 4.27 15.67 0.57
C ASP A 144 3.18 15.38 1.61
N SER A 145 2.65 16.43 2.27
CA SER A 145 1.59 16.27 3.27
C SER A 145 0.26 15.72 2.70
N SER A 146 0.02 15.87 1.40
CA SER A 146 -1.13 15.27 0.69
C SER A 146 -0.90 13.83 0.21
N LEU A 147 0.34 13.35 0.13
CA LEU A 147 0.68 12.00 -0.37
C LEU A 147 0.89 10.95 0.75
N ALA A 148 0.92 11.39 2.01
CA ALA A 148 1.19 10.54 3.17
C ALA A 148 -0.06 9.91 3.82
N ILE A 149 -1.27 10.14 3.30
CA ILE A 149 -2.46 9.36 3.70
C ILE A 149 -2.53 8.10 2.82
N ARG A 150 -1.53 7.23 2.94
CA ARG A 150 -1.63 5.85 2.42
C ARG A 150 -2.38 5.02 3.45
N GLN A 151 -3.71 5.13 3.45
CA GLN A 151 -4.54 4.20 4.21
C GLN A 151 -4.58 2.84 3.50
N ALA A 152 -3.75 1.92 3.97
CA ALA A 152 -3.97 0.49 3.78
C ALA A 152 -5.13 0.04 4.68
N ASN A 153 -6.37 0.35 4.29
CA ASN A 153 -7.58 -0.15 4.95
C ASN A 153 -8.32 -1.12 4.02
N VAL A 154 -7.82 -2.34 3.94
CA VAL A 154 -8.40 -3.44 3.12
C VAL A 154 -9.75 -3.96 3.68
N LEU A 155 -10.29 -3.36 4.75
CA LEU A 155 -11.48 -3.89 5.45
C LEU A 155 -12.65 -2.90 5.60
N TYR A 156 -12.51 -1.62 5.22
CA TYR A 156 -13.56 -0.64 5.40
C TYR A 156 -13.63 0.29 4.20
N SER A 157 -14.73 0.18 3.44
CA SER A 157 -15.16 1.05 2.32
C SER A 157 -14.11 1.37 1.25
N ASP A 158 -14.50 1.26 -0.01
CA ASP A 158 -13.68 1.75 -1.11
C ASP A 158 -13.72 3.29 -1.04
N GLU A 159 -12.85 3.87 -0.21
CA GLU A 159 -12.69 5.31 -0.06
C GLU A 159 -11.98 5.83 -1.30
N ILE A 160 -12.74 6.47 -2.19
CA ILE A 160 -12.13 7.14 -3.33
C ILE A 160 -11.59 8.49 -2.87
N SER A 161 -10.27 8.61 -2.93
CA SER A 161 -9.58 9.87 -2.70
C SER A 161 -9.71 10.75 -3.93
N ILE A 162 -10.46 11.85 -3.80
CA ILE A 162 -10.47 12.89 -4.82
C ILE A 162 -9.20 13.72 -4.65
N THR A 163 -8.27 13.56 -5.58
CA THR A 163 -7.05 14.38 -5.67
C THR A 163 -7.12 15.33 -6.86
N ALA A 164 -6.17 16.26 -6.97
CA ALA A 164 -5.96 17.13 -8.12
C ALA A 164 -7.03 18.24 -8.38
N CYS A 165 -7.84 18.62 -7.40
CA CYS A 165 -8.75 19.78 -7.52
C CYS A 165 -8.01 21.09 -7.83
N ASP A 166 -6.75 21.22 -7.40
CA ASP A 166 -5.85 22.33 -7.69
C ASP A 166 -5.48 22.41 -9.18
N LEU A 167 -5.29 21.27 -9.84
CA LEU A 167 -5.03 21.20 -11.28
C LEU A 167 -6.29 21.48 -12.10
N LEU A 168 -7.45 21.01 -11.63
CA LEU A 168 -8.72 21.14 -12.35
C LEU A 168 -9.31 22.56 -12.29
N VAL A 169 -8.80 23.44 -11.44
CA VAL A 169 -9.21 24.86 -11.36
C VAL A 169 -8.94 25.63 -12.66
N TYR A 170 -7.99 25.19 -13.48
CA TYR A 170 -7.64 25.87 -14.74
C TYR A 170 -8.59 25.55 -15.89
N ALA A 171 -9.42 24.52 -15.78
CA ALA A 171 -10.47 24.27 -16.76
C ALA A 171 -11.65 25.22 -16.46
N ASP A 172 -12.25 25.84 -17.45
CA ASP A 172 -13.41 26.71 -17.22
C ASP A 172 -14.45 26.54 -18.35
N PRO A 173 -15.65 27.15 -18.22
CA PRO A 173 -16.65 27.07 -19.27
C PRO A 173 -16.22 27.66 -20.61
N SER A 174 -15.19 28.51 -20.66
CA SER A 174 -14.60 29.07 -21.88
C SER A 174 -13.53 28.18 -22.51
N THR A 175 -12.88 27.29 -21.74
CA THR A 175 -11.87 26.34 -22.22
C THR A 175 -12.45 25.40 -23.29
N PRO A 176 -11.78 25.15 -24.42
CA PRO A 176 -12.20 24.17 -25.42
C PRO A 176 -12.42 22.78 -24.81
N ALA A 177 -13.41 22.02 -25.30
CA ALA A 177 -13.75 20.72 -24.72
C ALA A 177 -12.57 19.74 -24.75
N SER A 178 -11.78 19.73 -25.82
CA SER A 178 -10.55 18.93 -25.94
C SER A 178 -9.54 19.22 -24.82
N GLU A 179 -9.32 20.48 -24.47
CA GLU A 179 -8.42 20.90 -23.39
C GLU A 179 -8.98 20.53 -22.01
N VAL A 180 -10.30 20.64 -21.81
CA VAL A 180 -10.95 20.16 -20.58
C VAL A 180 -10.70 18.67 -20.40
N PHE A 181 -10.96 17.85 -21.43
CA PHE A 181 -10.70 16.42 -21.31
C PHE A 181 -9.23 16.09 -21.06
N ASN A 182 -8.29 16.74 -21.77
CA ASN A 182 -6.86 16.52 -21.55
C ASN A 182 -6.44 16.87 -20.12
N THR A 183 -7.03 17.92 -19.55
CA THR A 183 -6.77 18.33 -18.16
C THR A 183 -7.25 17.27 -17.16
N PHE A 184 -8.45 16.72 -17.37
CA PHE A 184 -8.99 15.65 -16.52
C PHE A 184 -8.25 14.31 -16.71
N GLU A 185 -7.82 13.98 -17.94
CA GLU A 185 -6.97 12.82 -18.21
C GLU A 185 -5.59 12.95 -17.55
N THR A 186 -5.01 14.15 -17.57
CA THR A 186 -3.72 14.46 -16.93
C THR A 186 -3.81 14.40 -15.40
N ALA A 187 -4.96 14.77 -14.82
CA ALA A 187 -5.21 14.64 -13.39
C ALA A 187 -5.16 13.17 -12.91
N GLY A 188 -5.38 12.20 -13.80
CA GLY A 188 -5.28 10.77 -13.50
C GLY A 188 -6.41 10.25 -12.60
N GLY A 189 -6.26 9.00 -12.13
CA GLY A 189 -7.20 8.35 -11.21
C GLY A 189 -8.65 8.33 -11.72
N LEU A 190 -9.59 8.64 -10.82
CA LEU A 190 -11.03 8.74 -11.13
C LEU A 190 -11.31 9.73 -12.26
N TRP A 191 -10.63 10.88 -12.30
CA TRP A 191 -10.89 11.93 -13.28
C TRP A 191 -10.63 11.48 -14.72
N ALA A 192 -9.54 10.75 -14.93
CA ALA A 192 -9.20 10.21 -16.25
C ALA A 192 -10.21 9.15 -16.72
N LYS A 193 -10.66 8.28 -15.80
CA LYS A 193 -11.70 7.26 -16.06
C LYS A 193 -13.02 7.92 -16.44
N VAL A 194 -13.51 8.85 -15.61
CA VAL A 194 -14.77 9.57 -15.84
C VAL A 194 -14.71 10.38 -17.14
N ALA A 195 -13.60 11.08 -17.41
CA ALA A 195 -13.43 11.83 -18.67
C ALA A 195 -13.52 10.93 -19.90
N THR A 196 -12.86 9.77 -19.86
CA THR A 196 -12.91 8.77 -20.95
C THR A 196 -14.33 8.21 -21.13
N SER A 197 -15.01 7.90 -20.02
CA SER A 197 -16.37 7.35 -20.02
C SER A 197 -17.39 8.34 -20.57
N PHE A 198 -17.28 9.62 -20.21
CA PHE A 198 -18.17 10.68 -20.69
C PHE A 198 -17.92 10.97 -22.17
N ARG A 199 -16.65 11.07 -22.61
CA ARG A 199 -16.29 11.30 -24.01
C ARG A 199 -16.89 10.25 -24.96
N ASN A 200 -16.95 8.99 -24.53
CA ASN A 200 -17.49 7.89 -25.33
C ASN A 200 -19.02 7.79 -25.29
N GLY A 201 -19.67 8.49 -24.35
CA GLY A 201 -21.05 8.23 -23.97
C GLY A 201 -22.02 9.37 -24.17
N LEU A 202 -21.53 10.60 -24.22
CA LEU A 202 -22.30 11.83 -24.22
C LEU A 202 -21.86 12.70 -25.40
N SER A 203 -22.65 13.73 -25.73
CA SER A 203 -22.19 14.74 -26.69
C SER A 203 -20.98 15.49 -26.12
N GLU A 204 -20.13 16.05 -26.98
CA GLU A 204 -18.91 16.75 -26.56
C GLU A 204 -19.23 17.94 -25.62
N GLY A 205 -20.30 18.68 -25.91
CA GLY A 205 -20.77 19.80 -25.10
C GLY A 205 -21.32 19.37 -23.74
N ASP A 206 -22.13 18.29 -23.72
CA ASP A 206 -22.69 17.76 -22.47
C ASP A 206 -21.60 17.17 -21.58
N SER A 207 -20.66 16.42 -22.18
CA SER A 207 -19.51 15.83 -21.47
C SER A 207 -18.66 16.89 -20.79
N LYS A 208 -18.32 17.97 -21.51
CA LYS A 208 -17.55 19.10 -20.96
C LYS A 208 -18.29 19.71 -19.78
N THR A 209 -19.57 20.02 -19.96
CA THR A 209 -20.38 20.66 -18.91
C THR A 209 -20.52 19.76 -17.69
N ALA A 210 -20.73 18.45 -17.90
CA ALA A 210 -20.87 17.47 -16.83
C ALA A 210 -19.56 17.32 -16.03
N LEU A 211 -18.41 17.29 -16.70
CA LEU A 211 -17.10 17.23 -16.03
C LEU A 211 -16.84 18.46 -15.17
N LEU A 212 -17.15 19.66 -15.68
CA LEU A 212 -16.97 20.91 -14.94
C LEU A 212 -17.90 20.98 -13.72
N LEU A 213 -19.18 20.62 -13.88
CA LEU A 213 -20.13 20.59 -12.75
C LEU A 213 -19.77 19.53 -11.71
N LEU A 214 -19.29 18.37 -12.15
CA LEU A 214 -18.84 17.31 -11.26
C LEU A 214 -17.62 17.78 -10.46
N ARG A 215 -16.64 18.42 -11.11
CA ARG A 215 -15.51 19.07 -10.44
C ARG A 215 -16.01 20.11 -9.46
N ASP A 216 -16.89 21.01 -9.86
CA ASP A 216 -17.36 22.08 -8.99
C ASP A 216 -18.07 21.52 -7.75
N GLY A 217 -18.91 20.49 -7.92
CA GLY A 217 -19.55 19.83 -6.78
C GLY A 217 -18.56 19.09 -5.88
N LEU A 218 -17.64 18.32 -6.45
CA LEU A 218 -16.65 17.53 -5.70
C LEU A 218 -15.57 18.40 -5.03
N CYS A 219 -15.19 19.52 -5.64
CA CYS A 219 -14.12 20.40 -5.17
C CYS A 219 -14.64 21.64 -4.40
N ALA A 220 -15.96 21.85 -4.30
CA ALA A 220 -16.53 22.99 -3.54
C ALA A 220 -16.32 22.90 -2.03
N GLY A 221 -16.03 21.72 -1.47
CA GLY A 221 -15.67 21.58 -0.07
C GLY A 221 -14.33 22.28 0.21
N ASN A 222 -14.36 23.39 0.96
CA ASN A 222 -13.27 24.31 1.30
C ASN A 222 -12.00 23.71 1.95
N GLY A 223 -11.83 22.39 2.00
CA GLY A 223 -10.60 21.75 2.45
C GLY A 223 -9.63 21.56 1.30
N GLN A 224 -8.47 22.23 1.35
CA GLN A 224 -7.31 21.95 0.49
C GLN A 224 -6.67 20.57 0.79
N GLY A 225 -7.49 19.54 0.97
CA GLY A 225 -7.07 18.19 1.35
C GLY A 225 -7.88 17.14 0.60
N ALA A 226 -7.34 15.93 0.55
CA ALA A 226 -8.01 14.77 -0.03
C ALA A 226 -9.40 14.60 0.59
N GLN A 227 -10.45 14.70 -0.23
CA GLN A 227 -11.80 14.36 0.19
C GLN A 227 -12.01 12.87 -0.04
N THR A 228 -12.51 12.18 0.98
CA THR A 228 -12.93 10.78 0.90
C THR A 228 -14.39 10.72 0.53
N LEU A 229 -14.70 10.20 -0.66
CA LEU A 229 -16.07 9.91 -1.05
C LEU A 229 -16.46 8.51 -0.58
N GLY A 230 -17.50 8.43 0.23
CA GLY A 230 -18.18 7.16 0.48
C GLY A 230 -19.07 6.81 -0.71
N ILE A 231 -18.78 5.71 -1.41
CA ILE A 231 -19.70 5.15 -2.41
C ILE A 231 -20.53 4.04 -1.75
N PRO A 232 -21.86 4.18 -1.69
CA PRO A 232 -22.71 3.11 -1.19
C PRO A 232 -22.74 1.94 -2.17
N LYS A 233 -22.39 0.74 -1.68
CA LYS A 233 -22.41 -0.53 -2.45
C LYS A 233 -23.81 -0.96 -2.95
N GLY A 234 -24.86 -0.20 -2.65
CA GLY A 234 -26.26 -0.53 -2.95
C GLY A 234 -26.90 0.19 -4.13
N ILE A 235 -26.23 1.16 -4.77
CA ILE A 235 -26.85 1.91 -5.89
C ILE A 235 -26.90 1.01 -7.13
N GLN A 236 -28.11 0.76 -7.65
CA GLN A 236 -28.30 0.02 -8.90
C GLN A 236 -28.49 0.99 -10.06
N THR A 237 -27.66 0.89 -11.09
CA THR A 237 -27.68 1.78 -12.27
C THR A 237 -28.90 1.56 -13.17
N GLU A 238 -29.62 0.45 -13.00
CA GLU A 238 -30.82 0.10 -13.76
C GLU A 238 -32.12 0.72 -13.20
N GLN A 239 -32.05 1.50 -12.12
CA GLN A 239 -33.23 2.12 -11.51
C GLN A 239 -33.74 3.34 -12.28
N GLU A 240 -35.00 3.69 -12.08
CA GLU A 240 -35.59 4.92 -12.61
C GLU A 240 -34.87 6.16 -12.03
N LEU A 241 -34.66 7.18 -12.87
CA LEU A 241 -33.93 8.39 -12.51
C LEU A 241 -34.36 9.02 -11.16
N PRO A 242 -35.66 9.15 -10.83
CA PRO A 242 -36.06 9.76 -9.56
C PRO A 242 -35.59 8.97 -8.34
N ALA A 243 -35.58 7.64 -8.42
CA ALA A 243 -35.10 6.78 -7.34
C ALA A 243 -33.58 6.90 -7.15
N LEU A 244 -32.84 6.98 -8.26
CA LEU A 244 -31.40 7.18 -8.26
C LEU A 244 -31.03 8.55 -7.67
N GLU A 245 -31.70 9.62 -8.09
CA GLU A 245 -31.47 10.97 -7.56
C GLU A 245 -31.85 11.08 -6.08
N GLN A 246 -32.93 10.43 -5.66
CA GLN A 246 -33.30 10.37 -4.24
C GLN A 246 -32.24 9.64 -3.40
N GLN A 247 -31.65 8.55 -3.91
CA GLN A 247 -30.55 7.86 -3.24
C GLN A 247 -29.32 8.75 -3.12
N LEU A 248 -28.89 9.39 -4.22
CA LEU A 248 -27.73 10.27 -4.24
C LEU A 248 -27.91 11.47 -3.30
N ARG A 249 -29.10 12.08 -3.25
CA ARG A 249 -29.42 13.15 -2.29
C ARG A 249 -29.44 12.70 -0.83
N GLY A 250 -29.64 11.40 -0.58
CA GLY A 250 -29.60 10.82 0.75
C GLY A 250 -28.18 10.56 1.26
N LEU A 251 -27.16 10.73 0.42
CA LEU A 251 -25.76 10.59 0.79
C LEU A 251 -25.23 11.88 1.41
N ASP A 252 -24.13 11.74 2.16
CA ASP A 252 -23.39 12.87 2.70
C ASP A 252 -22.85 13.77 1.58
N ALA A 253 -22.50 15.01 1.93
CA ALA A 253 -21.87 15.94 1.00
C ALA A 253 -20.65 15.28 0.31
N PRO A 254 -20.43 15.51 -0.99
CA PRO A 254 -21.00 16.58 -1.84
C PRO A 254 -22.20 16.16 -2.74
N TRP A 255 -22.75 14.96 -2.56
CA TRP A 255 -23.74 14.40 -3.51
C TRP A 255 -25.01 15.23 -3.72
N PRO A 256 -25.64 15.80 -2.68
CA PRO A 256 -26.86 16.60 -2.87
C PRO A 256 -26.65 17.81 -3.77
N ASP A 257 -25.48 18.46 -3.68
CA ASP A 257 -25.13 19.62 -4.51
C ASP A 257 -24.87 19.22 -5.96
N ILE A 258 -24.18 18.09 -6.17
CA ILE A 258 -23.96 17.55 -7.52
C ILE A 258 -25.29 17.24 -8.19
N VAL A 259 -26.21 16.56 -7.47
CA VAL A 259 -27.53 16.26 -8.03
C VAL A 259 -28.23 17.54 -8.44
N ARG A 260 -28.29 18.55 -7.56
CA ARG A 260 -28.91 19.86 -7.84
C ARG A 260 -28.30 20.53 -9.07
N LEU A 261 -26.97 20.59 -9.16
CA LEU A 261 -26.27 21.20 -10.31
C LEU A 261 -26.61 20.47 -11.62
N MET A 262 -26.72 19.15 -11.59
CA MET A 262 -27.08 18.37 -12.77
C MET A 262 -28.54 18.61 -13.19
N GLU A 263 -29.49 18.74 -12.25
CA GLU A 263 -30.89 19.07 -12.59
C GLU A 263 -31.06 20.43 -13.25
N GLU A 264 -30.27 21.41 -12.80
CA GLU A 264 -30.31 22.77 -13.32
C GLU A 264 -29.76 22.85 -14.76
N ASN A 265 -28.83 21.96 -15.14
CA ASN A 265 -28.10 22.05 -16.41
C ASN A 265 -28.47 20.99 -17.45
N PHE A 266 -29.11 19.88 -17.07
CA PHE A 266 -29.34 18.76 -17.98
C PHE A 266 -30.77 18.23 -17.98
N PRO A 267 -31.29 17.79 -19.15
CA PRO A 267 -32.56 17.09 -19.22
C PRO A 267 -32.45 15.69 -18.57
N ALA A 268 -33.60 15.13 -18.18
CA ALA A 268 -33.67 13.84 -17.47
C ALA A 268 -32.92 12.70 -18.17
N ALA A 269 -33.04 12.60 -19.51
CA ALA A 269 -32.37 11.56 -20.28
C ALA A 269 -30.84 11.63 -20.19
N THR A 270 -30.27 12.84 -20.25
CA THR A 270 -28.82 13.06 -20.15
C THR A 270 -28.34 12.83 -18.72
N ARG A 271 -29.08 13.28 -17.71
CA ARG A 271 -28.77 13.03 -16.29
C ARG A 271 -28.64 11.54 -15.98
N GLN A 272 -29.57 10.73 -16.50
CA GLN A 272 -29.54 9.28 -16.30
C GLN A 272 -28.24 8.66 -16.86
N GLN A 273 -27.81 9.10 -18.05
CA GLN A 273 -26.55 8.62 -18.66
C GLN A 273 -25.32 9.08 -17.88
N ILE A 274 -25.32 10.32 -17.37
CA ILE A 274 -24.23 10.86 -16.54
C ILE A 274 -24.10 10.04 -15.25
N TYR A 275 -25.19 9.85 -14.51
CA TYR A 275 -25.14 9.12 -13.25
C TYR A 275 -24.81 7.64 -13.42
N SER A 276 -25.36 6.97 -14.45
CA SER A 276 -25.05 5.55 -14.67
C SER A 276 -23.55 5.35 -14.91
N ARG A 277 -22.95 6.17 -15.77
CA ARG A 277 -21.52 6.12 -16.05
C ARG A 277 -20.67 6.49 -14.86
N LEU A 278 -21.04 7.54 -14.15
CA LEU A 278 -20.33 7.96 -12.94
C LEU A 278 -20.32 6.83 -11.90
N VAL A 279 -21.48 6.22 -11.62
CA VAL A 279 -21.59 5.11 -10.67
C VAL A 279 -20.82 3.87 -11.13
N ASP A 280 -20.82 3.58 -12.43
CA ASP A 280 -20.05 2.47 -13.00
C ASP A 280 -18.54 2.67 -12.86
N GLU A 281 -18.01 3.88 -13.13
CA GLU A 281 -16.59 4.17 -12.95
C GLU A 281 -16.18 4.14 -11.48
N LEU A 282 -17.02 4.69 -10.60
CA LEU A 282 -16.81 4.68 -9.15
C LEU A 282 -16.79 3.26 -8.56
N ARG A 283 -17.48 2.29 -9.17
CA ARG A 283 -17.46 0.88 -8.74
C ARG A 283 -16.20 0.13 -9.17
N ASN A 284 -15.55 0.59 -10.23
CA ASN A 284 -14.40 -0.08 -10.86
C ASN A 284 -13.04 0.52 -10.43
N ASP A 285 -13.02 1.41 -9.44
CA ASP A 285 -11.81 1.98 -8.83
C ASP A 285 -11.53 1.32 -7.47
#